data_AF-L0ACP3-F1
#
_entry.id   AF-L0ACP3-F1
#
_cell.length_a   1.000
_cell.length_b   1.000
_cell.length_c   1.000
_cell.angle_alpha   90.00
_cell.angle_beta   90.00
_cell.angle_gamma   90.00
#
_symmetry.space_group_name_H-M   'P 1'
#
loop_
_entity.id
_entity.type
_entity.pdbx_description
1 polymer ?
#
loop_
_entity_poly.entity_id
_entity_poly.type
_entity_poly.pdbx_seq_one_letter_code
_entity_poly.pdbx_strand_id
1 'polypeptide(L)'
;MVTNIEISGYSENALDALVRAGVYSNKTEAVREAIRRFIDSFDMKEIAFRAYKEGKISFQLAIEISGMGIEEVIWYFLKKNVSPEIGVIDIKELNENIEEIEKRNSLVFDLSSTYTILELDKIDLIKKLDKRLLISKETNNSIRSLIMRYSKLRGSLVYLGNYEVIQVKNPLNEFARKNGITLQEAEAISISKKENAILVSDDIRTRQTAKSKGIVGVPTLSLFLYSKKFNIIDEKQLNEIIAKMGTIPLIIPSELFE
;
A
#
# COMPACT_ATOMS: atom_id res chain seq x y z
N MET A 1 23.75 -8.37 7.96
CA MET A 1 24.29 -7.21 8.71
C MET A 1 24.61 -7.70 10.10
N VAL A 2 25.83 -7.49 10.59
CA VAL A 2 26.20 -7.80 11.97
C VAL A 2 25.89 -6.54 12.79
N THR A 3 25.02 -6.66 13.78
CA THR A 3 24.72 -5.58 14.72
C THR A 3 25.56 -5.82 15.96
N ASN A 4 26.52 -4.93 16.23
CA ASN A 4 27.32 -4.97 17.45
C ASN A 4 26.49 -4.37 18.58
N ILE A 5 26.35 -5.11 19.69
CA ILE A 5 25.61 -4.69 20.87
C ILE A 5 26.59 -4.72 22.05
N GLU A 6 26.80 -3.56 22.67
CA GLU A 6 27.57 -3.46 23.91
C GLU A 6 26.64 -3.68 25.10
N ILE A 7 26.95 -4.68 25.92
CA ILE A 7 26.22 -5.02 27.14
C ILE A 7 27.25 -5.05 28.26
N SER A 8 27.02 -4.29 29.33
CA SER A 8 27.95 -4.20 30.46
C SER A 8 27.23 -4.24 31.80
N GLY A 9 27.99 -4.50 32.86
CA GLY A 9 27.52 -4.46 34.24
C GLY A 9 26.58 -5.62 34.59
N TYR A 10 25.49 -5.32 35.29
CA TYR A 10 24.55 -6.34 35.79
C TYR A 10 23.99 -7.24 34.69
N SER A 11 23.64 -6.67 33.53
CA SER A 11 23.06 -7.41 32.40
C SER A 11 24.03 -8.45 31.84
N GLU A 12 25.34 -8.16 31.81
CA GLU A 12 26.35 -9.12 31.39
C GLU A 12 26.48 -10.28 32.38
N ASN A 13 26.53 -9.96 33.68
CA ASN A 13 26.58 -10.96 34.76
C ASN A 13 25.34 -11.86 34.76
N ALA A 14 24.16 -11.31 34.50
CA ALA A 14 22.91 -12.06 34.37
C ALA A 14 22.93 -12.99 33.14
N LEU A 15 23.44 -12.54 32.00
CA LEU A 15 23.62 -13.37 30.81
C LEU A 15 24.61 -14.52 31.06
N ASP A 16 25.72 -14.25 31.75
CA ASP A 16 26.67 -15.29 32.17
C ASP A 16 26.03 -16.33 33.08
N ALA A 17 25.24 -15.90 34.05
CA ALA A 17 24.52 -16.80 34.95
C ALA A 17 23.52 -17.69 34.18
N LEU A 18 22.79 -17.13 33.22
CA LEU A 18 21.85 -17.88 32.38
C LEU A 18 22.54 -18.95 31.52
N VAL A 19 23.72 -18.65 30.98
CA VAL A 19 24.53 -19.63 30.22
C VAL A 19 25.08 -20.71 31.14
N ARG A 20 25.64 -20.34 32.29
CA ARG A 20 26.17 -21.28 33.29
C ARG A 20 25.09 -22.21 33.85
N ALA A 21 23.86 -21.72 34.00
CA ALA A 21 22.71 -22.49 34.43
C ALA A 21 22.16 -23.43 33.33
N GLY A 22 22.72 -23.40 32.12
CA GLY A 22 22.31 -24.25 30.99
C GLY A 22 20.99 -23.81 30.34
N VAL A 23 20.47 -22.62 30.65
CA VAL A 23 19.22 -22.11 30.06
C VAL A 23 19.42 -21.73 28.59
N TYR A 24 20.60 -21.23 28.24
CA TYR A 24 21.00 -20.90 26.87
C TYR A 24 22.38 -21.45 26.55
N SER A 25 22.63 -21.79 25.28
CA SER A 25 23.91 -22.36 24.85
C SER A 25 25.06 -21.33 24.88
N ASN A 26 24.75 -20.05 24.70
CA ASN A 26 25.70 -18.94 24.74
C ASN A 26 24.98 -17.58 24.95
N LYS A 27 25.77 -16.53 25.25
CA LYS A 27 25.25 -15.15 25.45
C LYS A 27 24.50 -14.63 24.22
N THR A 28 24.97 -14.93 23.00
CA THR A 28 24.35 -14.43 21.76
C THR A 28 22.93 -14.97 21.57
N GLU A 29 22.70 -16.24 21.89
CA GLU A 29 21.36 -16.83 21.86
C GLU A 29 20.44 -16.19 22.90
N ALA A 30 20.93 -16.01 24.13
CA ALA A 30 20.19 -15.34 25.20
C ALA A 30 19.82 -13.90 24.81
N VAL A 31 20.74 -13.15 24.20
CA VAL A 31 20.48 -11.79 23.69
C VAL A 31 19.48 -11.81 22.54
N ARG A 32 19.59 -12.74 21.59
CA ARG A 32 18.66 -12.86 20.47
C ARG A 32 17.23 -13.15 20.95
N GLU A 33 17.09 -14.04 21.92
CA GLU A 33 15.78 -14.37 22.51
C GLU A 33 15.24 -13.22 23.36
N ALA A 34 16.08 -12.53 24.13
CA ALA A 34 15.67 -11.34 24.87
C ALA A 34 15.17 -10.22 23.94
N ILE A 35 15.90 -9.95 22.84
CA ILE A 35 15.47 -8.97 21.83
C ILE A 35 14.18 -9.44 21.15
N ARG A 36 14.05 -10.72 20.80
CA ARG A 36 12.81 -11.27 20.22
C ARG A 36 11.62 -11.01 21.14
N ARG A 37 11.71 -11.43 22.42
CA ARG A 37 10.65 -11.21 23.42
C ARG A 37 10.36 -9.73 23.67
N PHE A 38 11.39 -8.89 23.64
CA PHE A 38 11.22 -7.45 23.76
C PHE A 38 10.46 -6.87 22.56
N ILE A 39 10.79 -7.29 21.34
CA ILE A 39 10.06 -6.88 20.13
C ILE A 39 8.61 -7.38 20.19
N ASP A 40 8.41 -8.65 20.57
CA ASP A 40 7.09 -9.26 20.72
C ASP A 40 6.24 -8.58 21.80
N SER A 41 6.86 -7.83 22.72
CA SER A 41 6.15 -7.04 23.73
C SER A 41 5.57 -5.72 23.20
N PHE A 42 6.00 -5.27 22.02
CA PHE A 42 5.46 -4.04 21.43
C PHE A 42 4.13 -4.28 20.72
N ASP A 43 3.22 -3.34 20.90
CA ASP A 43 2.04 -3.24 20.04
C ASP A 43 2.43 -2.64 18.69
N MET A 44 2.71 -3.52 17.73
CA MET A 44 3.08 -3.14 16.36
C MET A 44 2.01 -2.28 15.67
N LYS A 45 0.74 -2.40 16.07
CA LYS A 45 -0.37 -1.60 15.54
C LYS A 45 -0.25 -0.15 15.98
N GLU A 46 0.09 0.06 17.24
CA GLU A 46 0.34 1.38 17.81
C GLU A 46 1.62 2.01 17.24
N ILE A 47 2.67 1.22 17.01
CA ILE A 47 3.90 1.70 16.32
C ILE A 47 3.57 2.17 14.90
N ALA A 48 2.87 1.34 14.12
CA ALA A 48 2.45 1.67 12.76
C ALA A 48 1.60 2.94 12.74
N PHE A 49 0.62 3.06 13.64
CA PHE A 49 -0.23 4.23 13.77
C PHE A 49 0.55 5.52 14.07
N ARG A 50 1.48 5.49 15.03
CA ARG A 50 2.28 6.67 15.37
C ARG A 50 3.16 7.11 14.21
N ALA A 51 3.87 6.16 13.59
CA ALA A 51 4.71 6.46 12.43
C ALA A 51 3.88 7.02 11.26
N TYR A 52 2.69 6.49 11.03
CA TYR A 52 1.78 6.98 9.99
C TYR A 52 1.28 8.39 10.30
N LYS A 53 0.76 8.62 11.52
CA LYS A 53 0.24 9.92 11.96
C LYS A 53 1.29 11.03 11.90
N GLU A 54 2.55 10.70 12.13
CA GLU A 54 3.68 11.64 12.01
C GLU A 54 4.11 11.88 10.56
N GLY A 55 3.42 11.29 9.58
CA GLY A 55 3.75 11.41 8.16
C GLY A 55 5.09 10.77 7.81
N LYS A 56 5.54 9.75 8.55
CA LYS A 56 6.84 9.08 8.31
C LYS A 56 6.73 7.89 7.37
N ILE A 57 5.57 7.25 7.30
CA ILE A 57 5.33 6.05 6.50
C ILE A 57 4.05 6.16 5.68
N SER A 58 3.96 5.40 4.59
CA SER A 58 2.75 5.25 3.78
C SER A 58 1.70 4.45 4.53
N PHE A 59 0.45 4.54 4.08
CA PHE A 59 -0.64 3.75 4.65
C PHE A 59 -0.41 2.26 4.38
N GLN A 60 0.07 1.92 3.18
CA GLN A 60 0.46 0.54 2.84
C GLN A 60 1.58 0.00 3.74
N LEU A 61 2.57 0.83 4.10
CA LEU A 61 3.62 0.41 5.05
C LEU A 61 3.08 0.28 6.47
N ALA A 62 2.10 1.09 6.85
CA ALA A 62 1.43 0.93 8.15
C ALA A 62 0.67 -0.41 8.24
N ILE A 63 0.02 -0.83 7.15
CA ILE A 63 -0.60 -2.15 7.02
C ILE A 63 0.44 -3.26 7.23
N GLU A 64 1.55 -3.20 6.49
CA GLU A 64 2.62 -4.20 6.58
C GLU A 64 3.21 -4.31 8.00
N ILE A 65 3.52 -3.17 8.64
CA ILE A 65 4.09 -3.13 10.00
C ILE A 65 3.10 -3.65 11.04
N SER A 66 1.82 -3.29 10.92
CA SER A 66 0.79 -3.68 11.89
C SER A 66 0.45 -5.17 11.85
N GLY A 67 0.73 -5.85 10.73
CA GLY A 67 0.32 -7.23 10.48
C GLY A 67 -1.20 -7.42 10.35
N MET A 68 -1.96 -6.34 10.22
CA MET A 68 -3.42 -6.34 10.11
C MET A 68 -3.86 -6.23 8.64
N GLY A 69 -5.11 -6.61 8.35
CA GLY A 69 -5.73 -6.35 7.05
C GLY A 69 -6.04 -4.87 6.83
N ILE A 70 -6.17 -4.45 5.56
CA ILE A 70 -6.43 -3.05 5.15
C ILE A 70 -7.59 -2.42 5.94
N GLU A 71 -8.74 -3.10 5.98
CA GLU A 71 -9.92 -2.62 6.70
C GLU A 71 -9.73 -2.55 8.20
N GLU A 72 -9.00 -3.49 8.78
CA GLU A 72 -8.74 -3.50 10.22
C GLU A 72 -7.88 -2.30 10.62
N VAL A 73 -6.90 -1.94 9.79
CA VAL A 73 -6.06 -0.74 9.97
C VAL A 73 -6.90 0.53 9.80
N ILE A 74 -7.75 0.59 8.78
CA ILE A 74 -8.73 1.67 8.59
C ILE A 74 -9.53 1.87 9.87
N TRP A 75 -10.16 0.80 10.38
CA TRP A 75 -10.97 0.87 11.59
C TRP A 75 -10.16 1.27 12.81
N TYR A 76 -8.92 0.79 12.92
CA TYR A 76 -8.01 1.17 14.00
C TYR A 76 -7.70 2.68 13.97
N PHE A 77 -7.41 3.24 12.80
CA PHE A 77 -7.08 4.65 12.64
C PHE A 77 -8.30 5.54 12.92
N LEU A 78 -9.47 5.16 12.39
CA LEU A 78 -10.73 5.86 12.64
C LEU A 78 -11.10 5.88 14.13
N LYS A 79 -10.93 4.77 14.84
CA LYS A 79 -11.12 4.71 16.31
C LYS A 79 -10.19 5.65 17.09
N LYS A 80 -9.08 6.06 16.50
CA LYS A 80 -8.09 6.99 17.06
C LYS A 80 -8.25 8.41 16.50
N ASN A 81 -9.37 8.70 15.81
CA ASN A 81 -9.68 9.98 15.17
C ASN A 81 -8.64 10.42 14.13
N VAL A 82 -8.07 9.46 13.38
CA VAL A 82 -7.19 9.74 12.24
C VAL A 82 -7.82 9.09 11.01
N SER A 83 -8.17 9.89 10.00
CA SER A 83 -8.57 9.35 8.71
C SER A 83 -7.33 9.02 7.90
N PRO A 84 -7.24 7.83 7.26
CA PRO A 84 -6.19 7.55 6.31
C PRO A 84 -6.19 8.56 5.14
N GLU A 85 -5.02 9.07 4.81
CA GLU A 85 -4.68 9.87 3.63
C GLU A 85 -4.63 9.00 2.35
N ILE A 86 -5.78 8.44 2.00
CA ILE A 86 -5.98 7.61 0.80
C ILE A 86 -6.99 8.34 -0.09
N GLY A 87 -6.82 8.38 -1.41
CA GLY A 87 -7.66 9.13 -2.35
C GLY A 87 -6.97 10.40 -2.83
N VAL A 88 -7.72 11.49 -3.02
CA VAL A 88 -7.26 12.73 -3.66
C VAL A 88 -7.90 13.95 -3.01
N ILE A 89 -7.10 15.00 -2.84
CA ILE A 89 -7.52 16.21 -2.10
C ILE A 89 -8.05 17.28 -3.06
N ASP A 90 -7.39 17.51 -4.19
CA ASP A 90 -7.67 18.64 -5.07
C ASP A 90 -8.35 18.20 -6.38
N ILE A 91 -9.46 18.84 -6.75
CA ILE A 91 -10.15 18.59 -8.02
C ILE A 91 -9.31 19.03 -9.24
N LYS A 92 -8.40 20.00 -9.10
CA LYS A 92 -7.48 20.39 -10.18
C LYS A 92 -6.52 19.26 -10.53
N GLU A 93 -6.03 18.55 -9.51
CA GLU A 93 -5.19 17.35 -9.68
C GLU A 93 -5.92 16.31 -10.54
N LEU A 94 -7.24 16.14 -10.34
CA LEU A 94 -8.02 15.16 -11.10
C LEU A 94 -8.08 15.48 -12.60
N ASN A 95 -8.25 16.75 -12.97
CA ASN A 95 -8.30 17.15 -14.37
C ASN A 95 -6.94 16.94 -15.08
N GLU A 96 -5.84 17.32 -14.43
CA GLU A 96 -4.49 17.07 -14.93
C GLU A 96 -4.21 15.58 -15.08
N ASN A 97 -4.65 14.76 -14.12
CA ASN A 97 -4.49 13.32 -14.16
C ASN A 97 -5.17 12.68 -15.39
N ILE A 98 -6.35 13.16 -15.77
CA ILE A 98 -7.10 12.63 -16.93
C ILE A 98 -6.30 12.83 -18.22
N GLU A 99 -5.66 14.00 -18.39
CA GLU A 99 -4.80 14.27 -19.54
C GLU A 99 -3.55 13.38 -19.56
N GLU A 100 -2.94 13.13 -18.41
CA GLU A 100 -1.79 12.23 -18.33
C GLU A 100 -2.17 10.77 -18.64
N ILE A 101 -3.34 10.31 -18.19
CA ILE A 101 -3.89 8.98 -18.52
C ILE A 101 -4.09 8.82 -20.03
N GLU A 102 -4.53 9.87 -20.70
CA GLU A 102 -4.67 9.87 -22.16
C GLU A 102 -3.32 9.66 -22.87
N LYS A 103 -2.26 10.35 -22.43
CA LYS A 103 -0.93 10.36 -23.07
C LYS A 103 -0.15 9.04 -22.92
N ARG A 104 -0.50 8.17 -21.99
CA ARG A 104 0.27 6.96 -21.65
C ARG A 104 -0.55 5.69 -21.89
N ASN A 105 0.11 4.65 -22.40
CA ASN A 105 -0.56 3.40 -22.77
C ASN A 105 -0.55 2.34 -21.66
N SER A 106 0.19 2.58 -20.57
CA SER A 106 0.42 1.59 -19.51
C SER A 106 0.06 2.16 -18.14
N LEU A 107 -0.56 1.33 -17.31
CA LEU A 107 -0.95 1.63 -15.93
C LEU A 107 -0.30 0.59 -15.01
N VAL A 108 0.36 1.02 -13.95
CA VAL A 108 0.95 0.16 -12.91
C VAL A 108 0.16 0.33 -11.64
N PHE A 109 -0.41 -0.75 -11.12
CA PHE A 109 -1.24 -0.72 -9.93
C PHE A 109 -0.46 -1.20 -8.71
N ASP A 110 -0.68 -0.53 -7.58
CA ASP A 110 -0.22 -0.96 -6.27
C ASP A 110 -1.34 -1.66 -5.48
N LEU A 111 -1.09 -1.97 -4.20
CA LEU A 111 -2.07 -2.67 -3.38
C LEU A 111 -3.27 -1.77 -3.05
N SER A 112 -3.04 -0.48 -2.81
CA SER A 112 -4.11 0.48 -2.44
C SER A 112 -5.15 0.66 -3.55
N SER A 113 -4.69 0.91 -4.78
CA SER A 113 -5.55 1.05 -5.96
C SER A 113 -6.28 -0.25 -6.29
N THR A 114 -5.59 -1.38 -6.19
CA THR A 114 -6.20 -2.69 -6.42
C THR A 114 -7.29 -2.99 -5.37
N TYR A 115 -7.05 -2.65 -4.10
CA TYR A 115 -8.07 -2.77 -3.05
C TYR A 115 -9.32 -1.96 -3.39
N THR A 116 -9.19 -0.70 -3.79
CA THR A 116 -10.31 0.16 -4.19
C THR A 116 -11.09 -0.43 -5.37
N ILE A 117 -10.39 -0.90 -6.42
CA ILE A 117 -11.03 -1.52 -7.60
C ILE A 117 -11.81 -2.79 -7.22
N LEU A 118 -11.24 -3.61 -6.32
CA LEU A 118 -11.88 -4.82 -5.82
C LEU A 118 -13.10 -4.48 -4.97
N GLU A 119 -12.97 -3.58 -3.99
CA GLU A 119 -14.06 -3.18 -3.09
C GLU A 119 -15.28 -2.62 -3.86
N LEU A 120 -15.02 -1.81 -4.90
CA LEU A 120 -16.08 -1.22 -5.72
C LEU A 120 -16.69 -2.18 -6.76
N ASP A 121 -16.12 -3.38 -6.90
CA ASP A 121 -16.46 -4.34 -7.97
C ASP A 121 -16.33 -3.75 -9.39
N LYS A 122 -15.20 -3.11 -9.69
CA LYS A 122 -14.97 -2.41 -10.97
C LYS A 122 -13.83 -2.98 -11.80
N ILE A 123 -13.46 -4.25 -11.59
CA ILE A 123 -12.40 -4.92 -12.36
C ILE A 123 -12.69 -4.84 -13.87
N ASP A 124 -13.92 -5.13 -14.29
CA ASP A 124 -14.29 -5.14 -15.71
C ASP A 124 -14.31 -3.75 -16.34
N LEU A 125 -14.50 -2.70 -15.53
CA LEU A 125 -14.37 -1.33 -16.01
C LEU A 125 -12.91 -1.01 -16.33
N ILE A 126 -11.98 -1.39 -15.44
CA ILE A 126 -10.55 -1.15 -15.64
C ILE A 126 -10.04 -1.87 -16.91
N LYS A 127 -10.57 -3.06 -17.21
CA LYS A 127 -10.25 -3.79 -18.46
C LYS A 127 -10.67 -3.05 -19.73
N LYS A 128 -11.71 -2.20 -19.67
CA LYS A 128 -12.23 -1.45 -20.83
C LYS A 128 -11.43 -0.19 -21.16
N LEU A 129 -10.46 0.19 -20.33
CA LEU A 129 -9.66 1.41 -20.51
C LEU A 129 -8.71 1.36 -21.73
N ASP A 130 -8.57 0.21 -22.39
CA ASP A 130 -7.62 -0.03 -23.49
C ASP A 130 -6.18 0.40 -23.15
N LYS A 131 -5.74 0.04 -21.94
CA LYS A 131 -4.38 0.26 -21.43
C LYS A 131 -3.74 -1.06 -21.07
N ARG A 132 -2.41 -1.14 -21.19
CA ARG A 132 -1.61 -2.24 -20.65
C ARG A 132 -1.61 -2.17 -19.13
N LEU A 133 -2.18 -3.17 -18.46
CA LEU A 133 -2.32 -3.22 -17.00
C LEU A 133 -1.15 -4.00 -16.40
N LEU A 134 -0.41 -3.38 -15.49
CA LEU A 134 0.82 -3.91 -14.91
C LEU A 134 0.70 -3.98 -13.39
N ILE A 135 1.27 -5.02 -12.79
CA ILE A 135 1.48 -5.13 -11.34
C ILE A 135 2.87 -5.70 -11.06
N SER A 136 3.46 -5.34 -9.93
CA SER A 136 4.69 -5.99 -9.49
C SER A 136 4.43 -7.41 -8.99
N LYS A 137 5.48 -8.24 -8.97
CA LYS A 137 5.41 -9.59 -8.41
C LYS A 137 5.00 -9.56 -6.93
N GLU A 138 5.57 -8.66 -6.14
CA GLU A 138 5.23 -8.55 -4.72
C GLU A 138 3.80 -8.05 -4.51
N THR A 139 3.34 -7.06 -5.30
CA THR A 139 1.95 -6.63 -5.27
C THR A 139 1.01 -7.79 -5.62
N ASN A 140 1.33 -8.58 -6.66
CA ASN A 140 0.55 -9.76 -7.04
C ASN A 140 0.45 -10.79 -5.91
N ASN A 141 1.52 -11.00 -5.14
CA ASN A 141 1.50 -11.90 -3.98
C ASN A 141 0.52 -11.40 -2.90
N SER A 142 0.57 -10.12 -2.57
CA SER A 142 -0.33 -9.51 -1.57
C SER A 142 -1.78 -9.52 -2.02
N ILE A 143 -2.03 -9.22 -3.30
CA ILE A 143 -3.36 -9.20 -3.88
C ILE A 143 -4.06 -10.56 -3.82
N ARG A 144 -3.34 -11.69 -3.89
CA ARG A 144 -3.96 -13.03 -3.80
C ARG A 144 -4.81 -13.20 -2.55
N SER A 145 -4.38 -12.64 -1.43
CA SER A 145 -5.13 -12.66 -0.17
C SER A 145 -6.45 -11.88 -0.28
N LEU A 146 -6.40 -10.70 -0.91
CA LEU A 146 -7.58 -9.87 -1.18
C LEU A 146 -8.54 -10.57 -2.14
N ILE A 147 -8.04 -11.11 -3.26
CA ILE A 147 -8.85 -11.84 -4.23
C ILE A 147 -9.57 -13.03 -3.56
N MET A 148 -8.86 -13.82 -2.76
CA MET A 148 -9.45 -14.94 -2.04
C MET A 148 -10.56 -14.47 -1.09
N ARG A 149 -10.32 -13.37 -0.37
CA ARG A 149 -11.29 -12.79 0.55
C ARG A 149 -12.56 -12.33 -0.18
N TYR A 150 -12.42 -11.53 -1.23
CA TYR A 150 -13.57 -11.04 -2.00
C TYR A 150 -14.32 -12.19 -2.70
N SER A 151 -13.61 -13.22 -3.13
CA SER A 151 -14.25 -14.42 -3.68
C SER A 151 -15.17 -15.10 -2.66
N LYS A 152 -14.71 -15.21 -1.41
CA LYS A 152 -15.53 -15.77 -0.31
C LYS A 152 -16.71 -14.87 0.03
N LEU A 153 -16.50 -13.56 0.14
CA LEU A 153 -17.56 -12.61 0.48
C LEU A 153 -18.67 -12.57 -0.57
N ARG A 154 -18.32 -12.69 -1.86
CA ARG A 154 -19.29 -12.66 -2.97
C ARG A 154 -19.92 -14.01 -3.29
N GLY A 155 -19.36 -15.09 -2.78
CA GLY A 155 -19.76 -16.45 -3.16
C GLY A 155 -19.44 -16.79 -4.62
N SER A 156 -18.53 -16.05 -5.27
CA SER A 156 -18.14 -16.23 -6.67
C SER A 156 -16.65 -16.02 -6.85
N LEU A 157 -16.05 -16.66 -7.86
CA LEU A 157 -14.62 -16.48 -8.15
C LEU A 157 -14.34 -15.04 -8.60
N VAL A 158 -13.54 -14.31 -7.83
CA VAL A 158 -12.95 -13.02 -8.23
C VAL A 158 -11.56 -13.30 -8.79
N TYR A 159 -11.18 -12.62 -9.88
CA TYR A 159 -9.82 -12.70 -10.41
C TYR A 159 -9.44 -11.41 -11.15
N LEU A 160 -8.16 -11.02 -11.04
CA LEU A 160 -7.59 -9.93 -11.83
C LEU A 160 -7.08 -10.49 -13.17
N GLY A 161 -7.94 -10.51 -14.18
CA GLY A 161 -7.55 -10.86 -15.54
C GLY A 161 -6.80 -9.72 -16.23
N ASN A 162 -5.90 -10.06 -17.16
CA ASN A 162 -5.19 -9.15 -18.06
C ASN A 162 -4.13 -8.23 -17.41
N TYR A 163 -3.73 -8.50 -16.17
CA TYR A 163 -2.60 -7.84 -15.55
C TYR A 163 -1.30 -8.57 -15.86
N GLU A 164 -0.34 -7.87 -16.45
CA GLU A 164 1.02 -8.39 -16.62
C GLU A 164 1.80 -8.24 -15.32
N VAL A 165 2.30 -9.37 -14.83
CA VAL A 165 3.13 -9.40 -13.61
C VAL A 165 4.58 -9.15 -13.99
N ILE A 166 5.14 -8.05 -13.50
CA ILE A 166 6.54 -7.67 -13.75
C ILE A 166 7.38 -7.95 -12.51
N GLN A 167 8.48 -8.67 -12.69
CA GLN A 167 9.48 -8.88 -11.65
C GLN A 167 10.59 -7.83 -11.74
N VAL A 168 10.82 -7.11 -10.64
CA VAL A 168 11.96 -6.20 -10.51
C VAL A 168 13.20 -7.00 -10.13
N LYS A 169 14.32 -6.77 -10.84
CA LYS A 169 15.58 -7.49 -10.61
C LYS A 169 16.46 -6.83 -9.54
N ASN A 170 16.37 -5.52 -9.40
CA ASN A 170 17.23 -4.75 -8.50
C ASN A 170 16.62 -4.69 -7.10
N PRO A 171 17.41 -4.86 -6.03
CA PRO A 171 16.92 -4.73 -4.68
C PRO A 171 16.51 -3.28 -4.40
N LEU A 172 15.27 -3.08 -3.93
CA LEU A 172 14.71 -1.77 -3.63
C LEU A 172 14.51 -1.53 -2.12
N ASN A 173 15.02 -2.42 -1.26
CA ASN A 173 14.84 -2.33 0.20
C ASN A 173 15.36 -1.01 0.79
N GLU A 174 16.51 -0.52 0.33
CA GLU A 174 17.06 0.75 0.81
C GLU A 174 16.21 1.93 0.35
N PHE A 175 15.73 1.90 -0.90
CA PHE A 175 14.82 2.91 -1.43
C PHE A 175 13.50 2.93 -0.66
N ALA A 176 12.88 1.77 -0.44
CA ALA A 176 11.65 1.61 0.32
C ALA A 176 11.80 2.18 1.74
N ARG A 177 12.85 1.75 2.46
CA ARG A 177 13.15 2.20 3.82
C ARG A 177 13.38 3.72 3.92
N LYS A 178 14.15 4.30 2.99
CA LYS A 178 14.45 5.75 3.01
C LYS A 178 13.22 6.62 2.77
N ASN A 179 12.25 6.15 2.00
CA ASN A 179 11.03 6.91 1.69
C ASN A 179 9.86 6.55 2.61
N GLY A 180 10.01 5.56 3.49
CA GLY A 180 8.93 5.11 4.36
C GLY A 180 7.78 4.50 3.56
N ILE A 181 8.10 3.64 2.60
CA ILE A 181 7.13 2.89 1.79
C ILE A 181 7.46 1.39 1.84
N THR A 182 6.51 0.55 1.48
CA THR A 182 6.71 -0.90 1.32
C THR A 182 7.62 -1.22 0.13
N LEU A 183 8.11 -2.46 0.09
CA LEU A 183 8.81 -2.98 -1.09
C LEU A 183 7.88 -3.02 -2.32
N GLN A 184 6.59 -3.31 -2.12
CA GLN A 184 5.58 -3.37 -3.18
C GLN A 184 5.39 -2.02 -3.87
N GLU A 185 5.26 -0.96 -3.07
CA GLU A 185 5.19 0.42 -3.56
C GLU A 185 6.46 0.82 -4.30
N ALA A 186 7.63 0.46 -3.76
CA ALA A 186 8.91 0.74 -4.41
C ALA A 186 9.02 0.05 -5.78
N GLU A 187 8.60 -1.22 -5.87
CA GLU A 187 8.57 -1.95 -7.15
C GLU A 187 7.61 -1.31 -8.14
N ALA A 188 6.39 -0.96 -7.71
CA ALA A 188 5.40 -0.28 -8.57
C ALA A 188 5.98 1.02 -9.14
N ILE A 189 6.59 1.87 -8.30
CA ILE A 189 7.30 3.08 -8.72
C ILE A 189 8.41 2.76 -9.73
N SER A 190 9.24 1.75 -9.46
CA SER A 190 10.33 1.36 -10.35
C SER A 190 9.83 0.87 -11.71
N ILE A 191 8.73 0.11 -11.74
CA ILE A 191 8.10 -0.38 -12.97
C ILE A 191 7.52 0.80 -13.76
N SER A 192 6.80 1.72 -13.10
CA SER A 192 6.24 2.92 -13.74
C SER A 192 7.31 3.73 -14.46
N LYS A 193 8.48 3.90 -13.83
CA LYS A 193 9.61 4.58 -14.46
C LYS A 193 10.14 3.84 -15.68
N LYS A 194 10.35 2.53 -15.57
CA LYS A 194 10.95 1.71 -16.63
C LYS A 194 10.05 1.60 -17.86
N GLU A 195 8.75 1.43 -17.64
CA GLU A 195 7.76 1.19 -18.70
C GLU A 195 7.09 2.49 -19.18
N ASN A 196 7.56 3.67 -18.71
CA ASN A 196 6.94 4.97 -18.94
C ASN A 196 5.42 4.98 -18.61
N ALA A 197 5.03 4.21 -17.60
CA ALA A 197 3.64 3.99 -17.21
C ALA A 197 3.19 4.95 -16.12
N ILE A 198 1.87 5.10 -15.95
CA ILE A 198 1.29 5.82 -14.82
C ILE A 198 1.27 4.91 -13.62
N LEU A 199 1.68 5.41 -12.46
CA LEU A 199 1.41 4.74 -11.19
C LEU A 199 -0.02 5.03 -10.76
N VAL A 200 -0.84 3.99 -10.60
CA VAL A 200 -2.15 4.09 -9.99
C VAL A 200 -1.99 3.71 -8.51
N SER A 201 -2.26 4.67 -7.63
CA SER A 201 -2.13 4.49 -6.18
C SER A 201 -3.07 5.45 -5.48
N ASP A 202 -3.88 4.93 -4.57
CA ASP A 202 -4.73 5.79 -3.75
C ASP A 202 -3.95 6.36 -2.55
N ASP A 203 -2.81 5.77 -2.17
CA ASP A 203 -1.96 6.29 -1.10
C ASP A 203 -1.21 7.57 -1.53
N ILE A 204 -1.50 8.67 -0.83
CA ILE A 204 -0.95 9.99 -1.16
C ILE A 204 0.58 10.00 -1.04
N ARG A 205 1.15 9.34 -0.02
CA ARG A 205 2.61 9.32 0.18
C ARG A 205 3.30 8.56 -0.95
N THR A 206 2.72 7.46 -1.40
CA THR A 206 3.24 6.70 -2.54
C THR A 206 3.29 7.58 -3.79
N ARG A 207 2.20 8.31 -4.09
CA ARG A 207 2.16 9.25 -5.23
C ARG A 207 3.16 10.39 -5.09
N GLN A 208 3.31 10.98 -3.90
CA GLN A 208 4.33 12.01 -3.64
C GLN A 208 5.76 11.48 -3.84
N THR A 209 6.02 10.25 -3.38
CA THR A 209 7.31 9.58 -3.57
C THR A 209 7.59 9.35 -5.05
N ALA A 210 6.60 8.89 -5.82
CA ALA A 210 6.69 8.73 -7.27
C ALA A 210 6.98 10.06 -7.98
N LYS A 211 6.24 11.12 -7.61
CA LYS A 211 6.41 12.48 -8.15
C LYS A 211 7.83 13.00 -7.92
N SER A 212 8.42 12.76 -6.75
CA SER A 212 9.82 13.13 -6.45
C SER A 212 10.87 12.43 -7.35
N LYS A 213 10.46 11.38 -8.09
CA LYS A 213 11.29 10.64 -9.04
C LYS A 213 10.90 10.89 -10.51
N GLY A 214 10.06 11.89 -10.76
CA GLY A 214 9.59 12.27 -12.10
C GLY A 214 8.55 11.30 -12.68
N ILE A 215 7.84 10.55 -11.82
CA ILE A 215 6.83 9.58 -12.23
C ILE A 215 5.46 10.17 -11.94
N VAL A 216 4.56 10.07 -12.91
CA VAL A 216 3.17 10.49 -12.75
C VAL A 216 2.44 9.42 -11.94
N GLY A 217 1.85 9.86 -10.82
CA GLY A 217 0.98 9.03 -9.98
C GLY A 217 -0.42 9.61 -9.97
N VAL A 218 -1.44 8.75 -10.13
CA VAL A 218 -2.86 9.14 -10.11
C VAL A 218 -3.65 8.24 -9.14
N PRO A 219 -4.70 8.75 -8.49
CA PRO A 219 -5.63 7.93 -7.71
C PRO A 219 -6.55 7.12 -8.62
N THR A 220 -7.17 6.06 -8.08
CA THR A 220 -8.16 5.24 -8.80
C THR A 220 -9.35 6.08 -9.28
N LEU A 221 -9.75 7.11 -8.53
CA LEU A 221 -10.81 8.04 -8.94
C LEU A 221 -10.55 8.68 -10.31
N SER A 222 -9.29 9.01 -10.62
CA SER A 222 -8.93 9.57 -11.93
C SER A 222 -9.20 8.59 -13.08
N LEU A 223 -9.11 7.28 -12.86
CA LEU A 223 -9.46 6.28 -13.87
C LEU A 223 -10.98 6.25 -14.16
N PHE A 224 -11.80 6.47 -13.14
CA PHE A 224 -13.27 6.52 -13.31
C PHE A 224 -13.71 7.81 -14.01
N LEU A 225 -13.11 8.94 -13.66
CA LEU A 225 -13.35 10.20 -14.38
C LEU A 225 -12.86 10.14 -15.83
N TYR A 226 -11.69 9.52 -16.07
CA TYR A 226 -11.23 9.21 -17.43
C TYR A 226 -12.24 8.33 -18.17
N SER A 227 -12.74 7.27 -17.53
CA SER A 227 -13.76 6.38 -18.13
C SER A 227 -15.01 7.15 -18.54
N LYS A 228 -15.45 8.11 -17.72
CA LYS A 228 -16.58 8.98 -18.03
C LYS A 228 -16.28 9.91 -19.22
N LYS A 229 -15.13 10.58 -19.24
CA LYS A 229 -14.72 11.49 -20.34
C LYS A 229 -14.72 10.78 -21.70
N PHE A 230 -14.33 9.52 -21.73
CA PHE A 230 -14.26 8.70 -22.94
C PHE A 230 -15.52 7.83 -23.20
N ASN A 231 -16.64 8.12 -22.53
CA ASN A 231 -17.91 7.42 -22.69
C ASN A 231 -17.85 5.89 -22.46
N ILE A 232 -16.91 5.42 -21.63
CA ILE A 232 -16.84 4.02 -21.19
C ILE A 232 -17.92 3.75 -20.14
N ILE A 233 -18.26 4.77 -19.34
CA ILE A 233 -19.37 4.77 -18.38
C ILE A 233 -20.23 6.01 -18.56
N ASP A 234 -21.51 5.89 -18.18
CA ASP A 234 -22.44 7.02 -18.13
C ASP A 234 -22.36 7.80 -16.81
N GLU A 235 -23.14 8.89 -16.71
CA GLU A 235 -23.21 9.72 -15.50
C GLU A 235 -23.72 8.95 -14.29
N LYS A 236 -24.73 8.10 -14.49
CA LYS A 236 -25.38 7.34 -13.43
C LYS A 236 -24.40 6.35 -12.81
N GLN A 237 -23.61 5.67 -13.64
CA GLN A 237 -22.57 4.74 -13.23
C GLN A 237 -21.44 5.46 -12.48
N LEU A 238 -21.04 6.65 -12.94
CA LEU A 238 -20.04 7.45 -12.23
C LEU A 238 -20.53 7.86 -10.84
N ASN A 239 -21.77 8.36 -10.72
CA ASN A 239 -22.35 8.76 -9.45
C ASN A 239 -22.49 7.58 -8.48
N GLU A 240 -22.85 6.39 -8.99
CA GLU A 240 -22.87 5.17 -8.19
C GLU A 240 -21.47 4.79 -7.68
N ILE A 241 -20.44 4.95 -8.51
CA ILE A 241 -19.06 4.70 -8.13
C ILE A 241 -18.62 5.69 -7.04
N ILE A 242 -18.84 6.98 -7.23
CA ILE A 242 -18.46 8.03 -6.26
C ILE A 242 -19.17 7.80 -4.92
N ALA A 243 -20.48 7.51 -4.93
CA ALA A 243 -21.23 7.20 -3.72
C ALA A 243 -20.67 5.97 -2.98
N LYS A 244 -20.30 4.91 -3.71
CA LYS A 244 -19.64 3.72 -3.14
C LYS A 244 -18.21 4.00 -2.67
N MET A 245 -17.48 4.87 -3.35
CA MET A 245 -16.15 5.28 -2.88
C MET A 245 -16.22 5.98 -1.53
N GLY A 246 -17.32 6.68 -1.22
CA GLY A 246 -17.58 7.25 0.11
C GLY A 246 -17.77 6.22 1.23
N THR A 247 -17.97 4.92 0.92
CA THR A 247 -18.00 3.86 1.95
C THR A 247 -16.62 3.33 2.29
N ILE A 248 -15.62 3.66 1.46
CA ILE A 248 -14.20 3.49 1.75
C ILE A 248 -13.76 4.83 2.36
N PRO A 249 -12.87 4.88 3.37
CA PRO A 249 -12.36 6.15 3.90
C PRO A 249 -11.36 6.81 2.92
N LEU A 250 -11.79 7.02 1.68
CA LEU A 250 -11.09 7.75 0.65
C LEU A 250 -11.42 9.23 0.80
N ILE A 251 -10.38 10.06 0.72
CA ILE A 251 -10.50 11.49 0.49
C ILE A 251 -10.99 11.65 -0.95
N ILE A 252 -12.17 12.24 -1.08
CA ILE A 252 -12.82 12.57 -2.35
C ILE A 252 -13.17 14.06 -2.29
N PRO A 253 -12.82 14.87 -3.30
CA PRO A 253 -13.18 16.28 -3.33
C PRO A 253 -14.69 16.46 -3.19
N SER A 254 -15.12 17.38 -2.31
CA SER A 254 -16.53 17.63 -2.01
C SER A 254 -17.36 18.03 -3.23
N GLU A 255 -16.71 18.68 -4.20
CA GLU A 255 -17.26 19.16 -5.46
C GLU A 255 -17.76 18.02 -6.37
N LEU A 256 -17.43 16.77 -6.06
CA LEU A 256 -17.93 15.59 -6.79
C LEU A 256 -19.23 15.00 -6.21
N PHE A 257 -19.72 15.54 -5.10
CA PHE A 257 -20.99 15.12 -4.47
C PHE A 257 -22.16 16.08 -4.73
N GLU A 258 -21.93 17.16 -5.49
CA GLU A 258 -22.93 18.15 -5.91
C GLU A 258 -23.67 17.72 -7.20
#